data_AF-A0A349KL62-F1
#
_entry.id   AF-A0A349KL62-F1
#
_cell.length_a   1.000
_cell.length_b   1.000
_cell.length_c   1.000
_cell.angle_alpha   90.00
_cell.angle_beta   90.00
_cell.angle_gamma   90.00
#
_symmetry.space_group_name_H-M   'P 1'
#
loop_
_entity.id
_entity.type
_entity.pdbx_description
1 polymer ?
#
loop_
_entity_poly.entity_id
_entity_poly.type
_entity_poly.pdbx_seq_one_letter_code
_entity_poly.pdbx_strand_id
1 'polypeptide(L)'
;MTFKLGVDVGGTFTDALLVNQASKETYTAKVPSTPEDSSIGVINSIVRVCDKQGAIAYLESSNVKNNPLYERHGFEVIGEATSPDGGPTIWFMKRAAREGLSQ
;
A
#
# COMPACT_ATOMS: atom_id res chain seq x y z
N MET A 1 -1.65 -10.34 14.75
CA MET A 1 -0.25 -10.02 14.41
C MET A 1 -0.20 -8.56 14.01
N THR A 2 0.73 -7.79 14.57
CA THR A 2 0.86 -6.36 14.24
C THR A 2 2.12 -6.16 13.41
N PHE A 3 1.96 -5.54 12.25
CA PHE A 3 3.07 -5.19 11.37
C PHE A 3 3.28 -3.69 11.35
N LYS A 4 4.53 -3.26 11.16
CA LYS A 4 4.88 -1.90 10.74
C LYS A 4 5.34 -1.96 9.29
N LEU A 5 4.81 -1.06 8.46
CA LEU A 5 5.16 -0.94 7.06
C LEU A 5 5.90 0.38 6.84
N GLY A 6 7.05 0.31 6.19
CA GLY A 6 7.78 1.45 5.65
C GLY A 6 7.94 1.29 4.15
N VAL A 7 7.93 2.40 3.42
CA VAL A 7 8.19 2.42 1.97
C VAL A 7 9.22 3.51 1.68
N ASP A 8 10.21 3.18 0.86
CA ASP A 8 11.22 4.10 0.35
C ASP A 8 11.11 4.19 -1.17
N VAL A 9 10.97 5.41 -1.69
CA VAL A 9 10.86 5.68 -3.13
C VAL A 9 12.21 6.17 -3.63
N GLY A 10 12.94 5.31 -4.33
CA GLY A 10 14.19 5.66 -4.98
C GLY A 10 14.02 6.00 -6.47
N GLY A 11 15.13 6.33 -7.14
CA GLY A 11 15.15 6.61 -8.58
C GLY A 11 14.99 5.38 -9.46
N THR A 12 15.61 4.26 -9.09
CA THR A 12 15.54 2.99 -9.86
C THR A 12 14.51 2.04 -9.29
N PHE A 13 14.40 1.97 -7.97
CA PHE A 13 13.56 1.03 -7.27
C PHE A 13 12.78 1.70 -6.14
N THR A 14 11.59 1.19 -5.90
CA THR A 14 10.77 1.46 -4.71
C THR A 14 10.79 0.23 -3.82
N ASP A 15 11.07 0.42 -2.54
CA ASP A 15 11.29 -0.64 -1.56
C ASP A 15 10.23 -0.57 -0.46
N ALA A 16 9.59 -1.70 -0.16
CA ALA A 16 8.76 -1.86 1.03
C ALA A 16 9.49 -2.71 2.08
N LEU A 17 9.41 -2.29 3.34
CA LEU A 17 9.86 -3.02 4.52
C LEU A 17 8.66 -3.27 5.43
N LEU A 18 8.36 -4.55 5.67
CA LEU A 18 7.35 -5.00 6.60
C LEU A 18 8.03 -5.61 7.82
N VAL A 19 7.72 -5.12 9.01
CA VAL A 19 8.33 -5.59 10.27
C VAL A 19 7.25 -6.19 11.16
N ASN A 20 7.38 -7.47 11.49
CA ASN A 20 6.56 -8.10 12.52
C ASN A 20 6.96 -7.55 13.89
N GLN A 21 6.03 -6.90 14.60
CA GLN A 21 6.37 -6.26 15.87
C GLN A 21 6.71 -7.24 17.00
N ALA A 22 6.15 -8.46 16.95
CA ALA A 22 6.34 -9.47 17.97
C ALA A 22 7.66 -10.24 17.74
N SER A 23 7.83 -10.85 16.56
CA SER A 23 9.02 -11.66 16.25
C SER A 23 10.24 -10.84 15.86
N LYS A 24 10.06 -9.55 15.50
CA LYS A 24 11.08 -8.69 14.89
C LYS A 24 11.55 -9.13 13.50
N GLU A 25 10.92 -10.15 12.92
CA GLU A 25 11.19 -10.56 11.55
C GLU A 25 10.86 -9.43 10.57
N THR A 26 11.69 -9.32 9.55
CA THR A 26 11.57 -8.33 8.49
C THR A 26 11.35 -9.01 7.15
N TYR A 27 10.49 -8.40 6.34
CA TYR A 27 10.17 -8.84 5.00
C TYR A 27 10.26 -7.66 4.08
N THR A 28 10.74 -7.88 2.86
CA THR A 28 10.93 -6.79 1.91
C THR A 28 10.33 -7.12 0.55
N ALA A 29 9.96 -6.07 -0.17
CA ALA A 29 9.67 -6.14 -1.58
C ALA A 29 10.31 -4.96 -2.30
N LYS A 30 11.06 -5.26 -3.36
CA LYS A 30 11.64 -4.28 -4.27
C LYS A 30 10.90 -4.37 -5.60
N VAL A 31 10.49 -3.23 -6.14
CA VAL A 31 9.87 -3.12 -7.46
C VAL A 31 10.52 -1.97 -8.23
N PRO A 32 10.53 -1.99 -9.58
CA PRO A 32 10.98 -0.83 -10.35
C PRO A 32 10.20 0.43 -9.95
N SER A 33 10.91 1.55 -9.82
CA SER A 33 10.27 2.86 -9.65
C SER A 33 9.55 3.27 -10.93
N THR A 34 8.53 4.09 -10.77
CA THR A 34 7.72 4.67 -11.85
C THR A 34 7.85 6.19 -11.74
N PRO A 35 8.87 6.82 -12.36
CA PRO A 35 9.16 8.25 -12.18
C PRO A 35 8.01 9.17 -12.59
N GLU A 36 7.21 8.75 -13.56
CA GLU A 36 6.05 9.50 -14.06
C GLU A 36 4.90 9.51 -13.04
N ASP A 37 4.81 8.46 -12.20
CA ASP A 37 3.84 8.35 -11.11
C ASP A 37 4.36 7.38 -10.03
N SER A 38 4.97 7.92 -8.98
CA SER A 38 5.57 7.11 -7.90
C SER A 38 4.54 6.31 -7.11
N SER A 39 3.25 6.67 -7.17
CA SER A 39 2.17 5.95 -6.50
C SER A 39 2.10 4.50 -6.96
N ILE A 40 2.39 4.24 -8.24
CA ILE A 40 2.37 2.89 -8.81
C ILE A 40 3.46 2.02 -8.17
N GLY A 41 4.70 2.51 -8.09
CA GLY A 41 5.80 1.84 -7.41
C GLY A 41 5.51 1.57 -5.93
N VAL A 42 4.92 2.54 -5.22
CA VAL A 42 4.52 2.40 -3.82
C VAL A 42 3.45 1.31 -3.64
N ILE A 43 2.36 1.35 -4.42
CA ILE A 43 1.29 0.35 -4.33
C ILE A 43 1.84 -1.05 -4.62
N ASN A 44 2.65 -1.19 -5.68
CA ASN A 44 3.19 -2.48 -6.09
C ASN A 44 4.13 -3.08 -5.03
N SER A 45 4.97 -2.26 -4.38
CA SER A 45 5.86 -2.75 -3.32
C SER A 45 5.07 -3.19 -2.08
N ILE A 46 4.08 -2.40 -1.66
CA ILE A 46 3.19 -2.70 -0.53
C ILE A 46 2.43 -4.00 -0.78
N VAL A 47 1.72 -4.09 -1.91
CA VAL A 47 0.92 -5.27 -2.27
C VAL A 47 1.79 -6.52 -2.27
N ARG A 48 2.99 -6.45 -2.86
CA ARG A 48 3.90 -7.59 -2.95
C ARG A 48 4.37 -8.08 -1.58
N VAL A 49 4.76 -7.19 -0.66
CA VAL A 49 5.22 -7.62 0.67
C VAL A 49 4.06 -8.10 1.53
N CYS A 50 2.89 -7.45 1.44
CA CYS A 50 1.70 -7.83 2.19
C CYS A 50 1.14 -9.19 1.76
N ASP A 51 1.07 -9.46 0.45
CA ASP A 51 0.62 -10.75 -0.08
C ASP A 51 1.51 -11.91 0.39
N LYS A 52 2.83 -11.73 0.36
CA LYS A 52 3.79 -12.74 0.82
C LYS A 52 3.64 -13.11 2.30
N GLN A 53 3.11 -12.21 3.11
CA GLN A 53 2.99 -12.38 4.57
C GLN A 53 1.55 -12.54 5.05
N GLY A 54 0.58 -12.62 4.14
CA GLY A 54 -0.84 -12.68 4.53
C GLY A 54 -1.31 -11.42 5.27
N ALA A 55 -0.65 -10.28 5.07
CA ALA A 55 -0.93 -9.03 5.79
C ALA A 55 -1.96 -8.17 5.05
N ILE A 56 -2.86 -7.52 5.80
CA ILE A 56 -3.78 -6.53 5.26
C ILE A 56 -3.02 -5.24 4.95
N ALA A 57 -3.25 -4.67 3.77
CA ALA A 57 -2.75 -3.35 3.40
C ALA A 57 -3.84 -2.28 3.58
N TYR A 58 -3.42 -1.09 4.00
CA TYR A 58 -4.28 0.08 4.13
C TYR A 58 -3.68 1.26 3.36
N LEU A 59 -4.55 2.11 2.82
CA LEU A 59 -4.18 3.40 2.26
C LEU A 59 -5.31 4.41 2.45
N GLU A 60 -5.01 5.67 2.18
CA GLU A 60 -6.00 6.71 1.99
C GLU A 60 -5.88 7.28 0.58
N SER A 61 -7.00 7.74 0.02
CA SER A 61 -7.01 8.56 -1.17
C SER A 61 -7.75 9.86 -0.91
N SER A 62 -7.13 10.99 -1.23
CA SER A 62 -7.74 12.32 -1.20
C SER A 62 -8.28 12.77 -2.56
N ASN A 63 -8.23 11.89 -3.57
CA ASN A 63 -8.71 12.16 -4.92
C ASN A 63 -9.47 10.96 -5.46
N VAL A 64 -10.80 11.07 -5.52
CA VAL A 64 -11.70 10.00 -5.98
C VAL A 64 -11.33 9.44 -7.36
N LYS A 65 -10.67 10.24 -8.22
CA LYS A 65 -10.22 9.78 -9.54
C LYS A 65 -9.17 8.67 -9.46
N ASN A 66 -8.47 8.55 -8.33
CA ASN A 66 -7.49 7.49 -8.08
C ASN A 66 -8.14 6.21 -7.53
N ASN A 67 -9.37 6.26 -7.00
CA ASN A 67 -10.04 5.08 -6.42
C ASN A 67 -10.09 3.89 -7.40
N PRO A 68 -10.48 4.07 -8.69
CA PRO A 68 -10.46 2.96 -9.65
C PRO A 68 -9.08 2.32 -9.86
N LEU A 69 -7.99 3.06 -9.67
CA LEU A 69 -6.63 2.49 -9.70
C LEU A 69 -6.43 1.56 -8.51
N TYR A 70 -6.71 2.03 -7.29
CA TYR A 70 -6.54 1.22 -6.08
C TYR A 70 -7.46 0.00 -6.06
N GLU A 71 -8.71 0.15 -6.53
CA GLU A 71 -9.68 -0.94 -6.67
C GLU A 71 -9.18 -2.04 -7.62
N ARG A 72 -8.54 -1.68 -8.74
CA ARG A 72 -7.89 -2.66 -9.64
C ARG A 72 -6.78 -3.45 -8.94
N HIS A 73 -6.08 -2.83 -7.99
CA HIS A 73 -5.10 -3.50 -7.14
C HIS A 73 -5.75 -4.33 -6.01
N GLY A 74 -7.07 -4.26 -5.83
CA GLY A 74 -7.83 -5.03 -4.84
C GLY A 74 -8.15 -4.30 -3.56
N PHE A 75 -8.01 -2.98 -3.53
CA PHE A 75 -8.46 -2.17 -2.40
C PHE A 75 -9.97 -1.96 -2.45
N GLU A 76 -10.58 -1.92 -1.28
CA GLU A 76 -11.98 -1.63 -1.06
C GLU A 76 -12.09 -0.41 -0.17
N VAL A 77 -12.99 0.53 -0.49
CA VAL A 77 -13.32 1.66 0.39
C VAL A 77 -13.98 1.11 1.65
N ILE A 78 -13.48 1.53 2.82
CA ILE A 78 -13.98 1.14 4.14
C ILE A 78 -14.51 2.30 4.96
N GLY A 79 -14.34 3.52 4.47
CA GLY A 79 -14.84 4.72 5.11
C GLY A 79 -14.39 5.95 4.33
N GLU A 80 -14.99 7.07 4.68
CA GLU A 80 -14.60 8.37 4.17
C GLU A 80 -14.65 9.41 5.29
N ALA A 81 -13.83 10.44 5.16
CA ALA A 81 -13.84 11.59 6.05
C ALA A 81 -13.57 12.87 5.26
N THR A 82 -14.19 13.97 5.65
CA THR A 82 -13.78 15.29 5.16
C THR A 82 -12.53 15.71 5.91
N SER A 83 -11.49 16.10 5.18
CA SER A 83 -10.30 16.69 5.80
C SER A 83 -10.69 17.96 6.56
N PRO A 84 -10.03 18.28 7.70
CA PRO A 84 -10.24 19.54 8.40
C PRO A 84 -10.05 20.77 7.49
N ASP A 85 -10.60 21.91 7.92
CA ASP A 85 -10.38 23.22 7.29
C ASP A 85 -10.80 23.31 5.81
N GLY A 86 -11.81 22.54 5.41
CA GLY A 86 -12.34 22.54 4.04
C GLY A 86 -11.47 21.76 3.04
N GLY A 87 -10.59 20.88 3.53
CA GLY A 87 -9.80 20.02 2.66
C GLY A 87 -10.64 18.94 1.95
N PRO A 88 -10.01 18.14 1.08
CA PRO A 88 -10.71 17.17 0.25
C PRO A 88 -11.38 16.08 1.10
N THR A 89 -12.37 15.41 0.51
CA THR A 89 -12.83 14.12 1.03
C THR A 89 -11.70 13.10 0.87
N ILE A 90 -11.46 12.35 1.93
CA ILE A 90 -10.48 11.27 2.00
C ILE A 90 -11.26 9.95 2.07
N TRP A 91 -10.91 9.00 1.21
CA TRP A 91 -11.40 7.62 1.24
C TRP A 91 -10.35 6.73 1.88
N PHE A 92 -10.71 6.09 2.99
CA PHE A 92 -9.88 5.06 3.60
C PHE A 92 -10.15 3.74 2.90
N MET A 93 -9.10 3.03 2.53
CA MET A 93 -9.22 1.78 1.81
C MET A 93 -8.42 0.67 2.49
N LYS A 94 -8.94 -0.56 2.42
CA LYS A 94 -8.25 -1.77 2.86
C LYS A 94 -8.10 -2.74 1.70
N ARG A 95 -7.11 -3.61 1.77
CA ARG A 95 -6.93 -4.74 0.87
C ARG A 95 -6.49 -5.96 1.67
N ALA A 96 -7.23 -7.06 1.56
CA ALA A 96 -6.77 -8.35 2.08
C ALA A 96 -5.59 -8.88 1.24
N ALA A 97 -4.68 -9.62 1.88
CA ALA A 97 -3.64 -10.34 1.15
C ALA A 97 -4.27 -11.36 0.20
N ARG A 98 -3.68 -11.51 -0.98
CA ARG A 98 -4.04 -12.53 -1.96
C ARG A 98 -3.02 -13.67 -1.88
N GLU A 99 -3.47 -14.86 -1.49
CA GLU A 99 -2.62 -16.05 -1.57
C GLU A 99 -2.36 -16.44 -3.03
N GLY A 100 -1.13 -16.84 -3.34
CA GLY A 100 -0.80 -17.48 -4.62
C GLY A 100 -0.01 -16.65 -5.65
N LEU A 101 0.35 -15.39 -5.35
CA LEU A 101 1.29 -14.63 -6.20
C LEU A 101 2.72 -14.74 -5.66
N SER A 102 3.23 -15.97 -5.59
CA SER A 102 4.67 -16.21 -5.45
C SER A 102 5.37 -15.79 -6.74
N GLN A 103 6.00 -14.61 -6.71
CA GLN A 103 7.19 -14.30 -7.52
C GLN A 103 8.35 -13.92 -6.62
#